data_AF-A0A844VZF8-F1
#
_entry.id   AF-A0A844VZF8-F1
#
_cell.length_a   1.000
_cell.length_b   1.000
_cell.length_c   1.000
_cell.angle_alpha   90.00
_cell.angle_beta   90.00
_cell.angle_gamma   90.00
#
_symmetry.space_group_name_H-M   'P 1'
#
loop_
_entity.id
_entity.type
_entity.pdbx_description
1 polymer ?
#
loop_
_entity_poly.entity_id
_entity_poly.type
_entity_poly.pdbx_seq_one_letter_code
_entity_poly.pdbx_strand_id
1 'polypeptide(L)'
;MSGSLRIVLILVAAFHVIAFIGEVFLWPIPALHEALLPGINPDSTLDPADEAAVLAGLFLNIGFYNLMVAAGAVLAVMLAKRGNPGAGRIMGGYIGAFALVAGVVLFFSSALTGGALVQGLLGALALGLALRG
;
A
#
# COMPACT_ATOMS: atom_id res chain seq x y z
N MET A 1 3.99 14.63 17.50
CA MET A 1 3.17 13.71 16.69
C MET A 1 2.15 13.08 17.60
N SER A 2 0.86 13.19 17.26
CA SER A 2 -0.22 12.62 18.06
C SER A 2 -0.12 11.09 18.13
N GLY A 3 -0.68 10.51 19.21
CA GLY A 3 -0.76 9.06 19.37
C GLY A 3 -1.58 8.41 18.25
N SER A 4 -2.69 9.04 17.86
CA SER A 4 -3.55 8.57 16.77
C SER A 4 -2.81 8.49 15.44
N LEU A 5 -2.04 9.52 15.06
CA LEU A 5 -1.25 9.48 13.83
C LEU A 5 -0.22 8.34 13.87
N ARG A 6 0.41 8.10 15.02
CA ARG A 6 1.35 6.99 15.18
C ARG A 6 0.69 5.64 14.94
N ILE A 7 -0.50 5.41 15.52
CA ILE A 7 -1.25 4.17 15.35
C ILE A 7 -1.62 3.97 13.88
N VAL A 8 -2.17 5.00 13.24
CA VAL A 8 -2.55 4.92 11.82
C VAL A 8 -1.33 4.63 10.93
N LEU A 9 -0.18 5.26 11.17
CA LEU A 9 1.05 4.97 10.43
C LEU A 9 1.54 3.52 10.61
N ILE A 10 1.36 2.94 11.80
CA ILE A 10 1.67 1.51 12.02
C ILE A 10 0.72 0.63 11.19
N LEU A 11 -0.56 0.97 11.12
CA LEU A 11 -1.53 0.24 10.28
C LEU A 11 -1.22 0.39 8.79
N VAL A 12 -0.83 1.59 8.34
CA VAL A 12 -0.33 1.83 6.97
C VAL A 12 0.87 0.91 6.70
N ALA A 13 1.86 0.88 7.59
CA ALA A 13 3.03 0.03 7.42
C ALA A 13 2.66 -1.46 7.36
N ALA A 14 1.80 -1.93 8.26
CA ALA A 14 1.37 -3.32 8.30
C ALA A 14 0.64 -3.73 7.01
N PHE A 15 -0.30 -2.91 6.53
CA PHE A 15 -1.02 -3.17 5.29
C PHE A 15 -0.08 -3.29 4.10
N HIS A 16 0.85 -2.34 3.93
CA HIS A 16 1.76 -2.35 2.79
C HIS A 16 2.81 -3.47 2.89
N VAL A 17 3.18 -3.92 4.10
CA VAL A 17 4.00 -5.14 4.26
C VAL A 17 3.22 -6.38 3.82
N ILE A 18 1.94 -6.49 4.17
CA ILE A 18 1.08 -7.60 3.72
C ILE A 18 0.95 -7.59 2.20
N ALA A 19 0.72 -6.41 1.59
CA ALA A 19 0.66 -6.24 0.14
C ALA A 19 1.98 -6.65 -0.53
N PHE A 20 3.12 -6.17 -0.02
CA PHE A 20 4.45 -6.58 -0.48
C PHE A 20 4.63 -8.10 -0.44
N ILE A 21 4.21 -8.75 0.66
CA ILE A 21 4.33 -10.20 0.78
C ILE A 21 3.49 -10.90 -0.28
N GLY A 22 2.23 -10.45 -0.46
CA GLY A 22 1.33 -10.97 -1.47
C GLY A 22 1.90 -10.85 -2.89
N GLU A 23 2.40 -9.67 -3.25
CA GLU A 23 2.85 -9.37 -4.61
C GLU A 23 4.20 -10.00 -4.95
N VAL A 24 5.12 -10.10 -3.99
CA VAL A 24 6.47 -10.64 -4.26
C VAL A 24 6.56 -12.14 -4.04
N PHE A 25 6.01 -12.63 -2.92
CA PHE A 25 6.20 -14.02 -2.52
C PHE A 25 5.02 -14.92 -2.87
N LEU A 26 3.80 -14.37 -2.89
CA LEU A 26 2.61 -15.19 -3.11
C LEU A 26 2.11 -15.15 -4.57
N TRP A 27 2.46 -14.11 -5.36
CA TRP A 27 2.13 -14.02 -6.79
C TRP A 27 2.56 -15.24 -7.63
N PRO A 28 3.74 -15.87 -7.39
CA PRO A 28 4.13 -17.07 -8.13
C PRO A 28 3.27 -18.31 -7.84
N ILE A 29 2.41 -18.27 -6.82
CA ILE A 29 1.55 -19.40 -6.44
C ILE A 29 0.33 -19.44 -7.38
N PRO A 30 0.13 -20.51 -8.17
CA PRO A 30 -0.96 -20.61 -9.16
C PRO A 30 -2.35 -20.32 -8.58
N ALA A 31 -2.67 -20.96 -7.45
CA ALA A 31 -3.94 -20.79 -6.77
C ALA A 31 -4.25 -19.33 -6.38
N LEU A 32 -3.22 -18.49 -6.21
CA LEU A 32 -3.42 -17.09 -5.86
C LEU A 32 -3.65 -16.22 -7.10
N HIS A 33 -2.80 -16.31 -8.12
CA HIS A 33 -2.99 -15.47 -9.30
C HIS A 33 -4.24 -15.87 -10.09
N GLU A 34 -4.57 -17.16 -10.17
CA GLU A 34 -5.82 -17.61 -10.81
C GLU A 34 -7.07 -17.05 -10.12
N ALA A 35 -7.03 -16.91 -8.78
CA ALA A 35 -8.13 -16.35 -8.01
C ALA A 35 -8.23 -14.81 -8.12
N LEU A 36 -7.09 -14.12 -8.27
CA LEU A 36 -7.03 -12.66 -8.24
C LEU A 36 -7.10 -12.02 -9.64
N LEU A 37 -6.58 -12.68 -10.68
CA LEU A 37 -6.51 -12.14 -12.04
C LEU A 37 -7.87 -11.68 -12.59
N PRO A 38 -8.99 -12.41 -12.41
CA PRO A 38 -10.29 -11.94 -12.86
C PRO A 38 -10.71 -10.59 -12.24
N GLY A 39 -10.19 -10.27 -11.04
CA GLY A 39 -10.42 -8.98 -10.39
C GLY A 39 -9.38 -7.91 -10.72
N ILE A 40 -8.16 -8.30 -11.09
CA ILE A 40 -7.10 -7.38 -11.49
C ILE A 40 -7.32 -6.87 -12.91
N ASN A 41 -7.64 -7.78 -13.83
CA ASN A 41 -7.81 -7.50 -15.24
C ASN A 41 -9.04 -8.25 -15.80
N PRO A 42 -10.27 -7.76 -15.52
CA PRO A 42 -11.50 -8.47 -15.87
C PRO A 42 -11.72 -8.62 -17.38
N ASP A 43 -11.07 -7.78 -18.19
CA ASP A 43 -11.19 -7.79 -19.66
C ASP A 43 -10.08 -8.61 -20.34
N SER A 44 -9.23 -9.29 -19.57
CA SER A 44 -8.16 -10.13 -20.12
C SER A 44 -8.71 -11.32 -20.89
N THR A 45 -8.12 -11.59 -22.05
CA THR A 45 -8.39 -12.79 -22.85
C THR A 45 -7.25 -13.81 -22.79
N LEU A 46 -6.23 -13.54 -21.97
CA LEU A 46 -5.08 -14.43 -21.82
C LEU A 46 -5.41 -15.60 -20.90
N ASP A 47 -4.68 -16.70 -21.06
CA ASP A 47 -4.67 -17.75 -20.04
C ASP A 47 -4.07 -17.18 -18.73
N PRO A 48 -4.64 -17.50 -17.55
CA PRO A 48 -4.16 -16.96 -16.28
C PRO A 48 -2.67 -17.21 -16.02
N ALA A 49 -2.12 -18.33 -16.45
CA ALA A 49 -0.70 -18.64 -16.24
C ALA A 49 0.21 -17.75 -17.11
N ASP A 50 -0.20 -17.51 -18.36
CA ASP A 50 0.53 -16.63 -19.28
C ASP A 50 0.47 -15.18 -18.82
N GLU A 51 -0.71 -14.72 -18.37
CA GLU A 51 -0.87 -13.38 -17.82
C GLU A 51 -0.06 -13.19 -16.53
N ALA A 52 -0.06 -14.17 -15.62
CA ALA A 52 0.74 -14.13 -14.41
C ALA A 52 2.23 -14.02 -14.70
N ALA A 53 2.73 -14.71 -15.75
CA ALA A 53 4.12 -14.64 -16.18
C ALA A 53 4.47 -13.26 -16.74
N VAL A 54 3.60 -12.67 -17.57
CA VAL A 54 3.79 -11.31 -18.12
C VAL A 54 3.81 -10.27 -16.99
N LEU A 55 2.94 -10.43 -15.98
CA LEU A 55 2.80 -9.51 -14.86
C LEU A 55 3.83 -9.73 -13.74
N ALA A 56 4.58 -10.83 -13.74
CA ALA A 56 5.50 -11.16 -12.65
C ALA A 56 6.53 -10.03 -12.37
N GLY A 57 7.10 -9.45 -13.43
CA GLY A 57 8.02 -8.31 -13.29
C GLY A 57 7.32 -7.07 -12.73
N LEU A 58 6.06 -6.83 -13.11
CA LEU A 58 5.27 -5.71 -12.59
C LEU A 58 4.97 -5.89 -11.10
N PHE A 59 4.47 -7.06 -10.69
CA PHE A 59 4.15 -7.36 -9.29
C PHE A 59 5.37 -7.31 -8.38
N LEU A 60 6.55 -7.73 -8.88
CA LEU A 60 7.80 -7.53 -8.15
C LEU A 60 8.06 -6.04 -7.87
N ASN A 61 7.93 -5.18 -8.89
CA ASN A 61 8.13 -3.74 -8.73
C ASN A 61 7.10 -3.12 -7.79
N ILE A 62 5.80 -3.42 -7.98
CA ILE A 62 4.71 -2.93 -7.11
C ILE A 62 4.94 -3.37 -5.66
N GLY A 63 5.40 -4.60 -5.44
CA GLY A 63 5.78 -5.09 -4.13
C GLY A 63 6.84 -4.21 -3.46
N PHE A 64 7.92 -3.89 -4.18
CA PHE A 64 8.96 -3.00 -3.62
C PHE A 64 8.46 -1.57 -3.41
N TYR A 65 7.53 -1.06 -4.23
CA TYR A 65 6.85 0.20 -3.93
C TYR A 65 6.10 0.13 -2.60
N ASN A 66 5.33 -0.93 -2.36
CA ASN A 66 4.62 -1.14 -1.10
C ASN A 66 5.59 -1.24 0.09
N LEU A 67 6.71 -1.95 -0.06
CA LEU A 67 7.75 -2.01 0.97
C LEU A 67 8.33 -0.61 1.30
N MET A 68 8.54 0.23 0.29
CA MET A 68 9.03 1.60 0.48
C MET A 68 8.01 2.50 1.19
N VAL A 69 6.71 2.33 0.89
CA VAL A 69 5.64 3.03 1.64
C VAL A 69 5.64 2.61 3.11
N ALA A 70 5.75 1.30 3.38
CA ALA A 70 5.85 0.79 4.75
C ALA A 70 7.09 1.33 5.49
N ALA A 71 8.25 1.30 4.84
CA ALA A 71 9.49 1.83 5.39
C ALA A 71 9.38 3.34 5.70
N GLY A 72 8.73 4.11 4.82
CA GLY A 72 8.47 5.53 5.04
C GLY A 72 7.57 5.79 6.26
N ALA A 73 6.51 5.00 6.44
CA ALA A 73 5.64 5.07 7.61
C ALA A 73 6.39 4.73 8.91
N VAL A 74 7.23 3.69 8.89
CA VAL A 74 8.10 3.34 10.04
C VAL A 74 9.08 4.47 10.34
N LEU A 75 9.72 5.03 9.33
CA LEU A 75 10.67 6.14 9.48
C LEU A 75 9.99 7.37 10.08
N ALA A 76 8.77 7.71 9.67
CA ALA A 76 7.97 8.79 10.26
C ALA A 76 7.79 8.59 11.79
N VAL A 77 7.47 7.37 12.21
CA VAL A 77 7.36 7.01 13.63
C VAL A 77 8.70 7.10 14.35
N MET A 78 9.78 6.63 13.74
CA MET A 78 11.13 6.69 14.33
C MET A 78 11.62 8.13 14.51
N LEU A 79 11.43 9.00 13.52
CA LEU A 79 11.78 10.42 13.61
C LEU A 79 11.08 11.10 14.79
N ALA A 80 9.78 10.84 14.95
CA ALA A 80 9.03 11.35 16.08
C ALA A 80 9.52 10.83 17.44
N LYS A 81 9.94 9.54 17.51
CA LYS A 81 10.52 8.96 18.73
C LYS A 81 11.91 9.52 19.05
N ARG A 82 12.69 9.91 18.05
CA ARG A 82 14.04 10.48 18.19
C ARG A 82 14.06 11.99 18.44
N GLY A 83 12.96 12.55 18.92
CA GLY A 83 12.88 13.98 19.27
C GLY A 83 12.60 14.92 18.09
N ASN A 84 12.28 14.40 16.89
CA ASN A 84 11.86 15.22 15.75
C ASN A 84 10.40 14.93 15.34
N PRO A 85 9.42 15.34 16.17
CA PRO A 85 8.01 15.12 15.89
C PRO A 85 7.51 15.91 14.66
N GLY A 86 8.19 17.00 14.28
CA GLY A 86 7.87 17.77 13.07
C GLY A 86 8.16 16.99 11.80
N ALA A 87 9.40 16.50 11.65
CA ALA A 87 9.80 15.67 10.51
C ALA A 87 8.98 14.38 10.45
N GLY A 88 8.71 13.75 11.60
CA GLY A 88 7.83 12.58 11.66
C GLY A 88 6.43 12.86 11.12
N ARG A 89 5.83 14.01 11.46
CA ARG A 89 4.52 14.41 10.92
C ARG A 89 4.56 14.67 9.41
N ILE A 90 5.55 15.40 8.93
CA ILE A 90 5.68 15.71 7.49
C ILE A 90 5.83 14.41 6.69
N MET A 91 6.73 13.52 7.12
CA MET A 91 6.94 12.22 6.48
C MET A 91 5.66 11.37 6.53
N GLY A 92 4.99 11.33 7.69
CA GLY A 92 3.73 10.60 7.84
C GLY A 92 2.60 11.15 6.95
N GLY A 93 2.51 12.48 6.80
CA GLY A 93 1.57 13.13 5.91
C GLY A 93 1.85 12.84 4.44
N TYR A 94 3.13 12.88 4.03
CA TYR A 94 3.54 12.51 2.68
C TYR A 94 3.16 11.07 2.34
N ILE A 95 3.47 10.13 3.24
CA ILE A 95 3.10 8.72 3.08
C ILE A 95 1.57 8.55 3.05
N GLY A 96 0.84 9.27 3.90
CA GLY A 96 -0.63 9.27 3.89
C GLY A 96 -1.21 9.75 2.56
N ALA A 97 -0.69 10.85 2.01
CA ALA A 97 -1.10 11.38 0.71
C ALA A 97 -0.80 10.38 -0.42
N PHE A 98 0.37 9.77 -0.41
CA PHE A 98 0.75 8.77 -1.41
C PHE A 98 -0.19 7.55 -1.38
N ALA A 99 -0.42 6.97 -0.19
CA ALA A 99 -1.32 5.83 -0.01
C ALA A 99 -2.77 6.16 -0.41
N LEU A 100 -3.24 7.37 -0.09
CA LEU A 100 -4.55 7.87 -0.51
C LEU A 100 -4.67 7.92 -2.04
N VAL A 101 -3.74 8.58 -2.73
CA VAL A 101 -3.77 8.72 -4.18
C VAL A 101 -3.68 7.35 -4.85
N ALA A 102 -2.76 6.49 -4.40
CA ALA A 102 -2.65 5.14 -4.92
C ALA A 102 -3.92 4.30 -4.67
N GLY A 103 -4.57 4.46 -3.51
CA GLY A 103 -5.84 3.78 -3.21
C GLY A 103 -6.98 4.26 -4.12
N VAL A 104 -7.06 5.56 -4.39
CA VAL A 104 -8.04 6.13 -5.33
C VAL A 104 -7.81 5.59 -6.73
N VAL A 105 -6.55 5.60 -7.23
CA VAL A 105 -6.22 5.05 -8.54
C VAL A 105 -6.61 3.57 -8.62
N LEU A 106 -6.21 2.77 -7.62
CA LEU A 106 -6.52 1.34 -7.58
C LEU A 106 -8.03 1.05 -7.57
N PHE A 107 -8.82 1.88 -6.87
CA PHE A 107 -10.27 1.75 -6.81
C PHE A 107 -10.93 1.94 -8.17
N PHE A 108 -10.41 2.85 -9.00
CA PHE A 108 -10.96 3.12 -10.33
C PHE A 108 -10.33 2.26 -11.43
N SER A 109 -9.16 1.66 -11.21
CA SER A 109 -8.44 0.90 -12.22
C SER A 109 -8.54 -0.62 -12.07
N SER A 110 -9.14 -1.14 -10.99
CA SER A 110 -9.24 -2.57 -10.73
C SER A 110 -10.51 -2.93 -9.95
N ALA A 111 -10.91 -4.21 -9.97
CA ALA A 111 -11.99 -4.71 -9.12
C ALA A 111 -11.52 -5.05 -7.69
N LEU A 112 -10.25 -4.79 -7.34
CA LEU A 112 -9.68 -4.98 -6.00
C LEU A 112 -10.12 -3.89 -5.00
N THR A 113 -11.42 -3.61 -4.99
CA THR A 113 -12.05 -2.53 -4.21
C THR A 113 -11.76 -2.62 -2.71
N GLY A 114 -11.68 -3.83 -2.15
CA GLY A 114 -11.36 -4.02 -0.73
C GLY A 114 -9.95 -3.52 -0.36
N GLY A 115 -8.93 -3.92 -1.11
CA GLY A 115 -7.55 -3.46 -0.91
C GLY A 115 -7.42 -1.95 -1.14
N ALA A 116 -8.04 -1.45 -2.21
CA ALA A 116 -8.07 -0.03 -2.54
C ALA A 116 -8.68 0.83 -1.43
N LEU A 117 -9.80 0.40 -0.85
CA LEU A 117 -10.48 1.10 0.24
C LEU A 117 -9.63 1.11 1.51
N VAL A 118 -9.05 -0.03 1.91
CA VAL A 118 -8.21 -0.09 3.12
C VAL A 118 -7.00 0.83 2.97
N GLN A 119 -6.27 0.75 1.85
CA GLN A 119 -5.13 1.60 1.58
C GLN A 119 -5.51 3.09 1.57
N GLY A 120 -6.57 3.43 0.84
CA GLY A 120 -7.04 4.80 0.67
C GLY A 120 -7.52 5.42 1.99
N LEU A 121 -8.30 4.70 2.78
CA LEU A 121 -8.81 5.18 4.07
C LEU A 121 -7.68 5.36 5.09
N LEU A 122 -6.75 4.41 5.19
CA LEU A 122 -5.59 4.56 6.07
C LEU A 122 -4.72 5.75 5.64
N GLY A 123 -4.52 5.94 4.33
CA GLY A 123 -3.83 7.11 3.77
C GLY A 123 -4.50 8.43 4.11
N ALA A 124 -5.82 8.52 3.91
CA ALA A 124 -6.62 9.70 4.24
C ALA A 124 -6.55 10.05 5.73
N LEU A 125 -6.67 9.04 6.61
CA LEU A 125 -6.56 9.23 8.06
C LEU A 125 -5.16 9.73 8.45
N ALA A 126 -4.11 9.13 7.89
CA ALA A 126 -2.73 9.55 8.17
C ALA A 126 -2.50 11.01 7.74
N LEU A 127 -2.92 11.37 6.52
CA LEU A 127 -2.81 12.72 5.99
C LEU A 127 -3.60 13.73 6.84
N GLY A 128 -4.88 13.44 7.11
CA GLY A 128 -5.75 14.31 7.90
C GLY A 128 -5.23 14.56 9.32
N LEU A 129 -4.70 13.52 9.97
CA LEU A 129 -4.08 13.65 11.29
C LEU A 129 -2.74 14.40 11.25
N ALA A 130 -1.94 14.23 10.19
CA ALA A 130 -0.68 14.96 10.02
C ALA A 130 -0.90 16.47 9.83
N LEU A 131 -1.97 16.86 9.11
CA LEU A 131 -2.33 18.25 8.86
C LEU A 131 -2.92 18.97 10.09
N ARG A 132 -3.48 18.22 11.06
CA ARG A 132 -4.15 18.78 12.24
C ARG A 132 -3.21 19.20 13.38
N GLY A 133 -1.93 18.81 13.33
CA GLY A 133 -0.91 19.18 14.33
C GLY A 133 -0.79 18.19 15.49
#